data_AF-A0A812SMD3-F1
#
_entry.id   AF-A0A812SMD3-F1
#
_cell.length_a   1.000
_cell.length_b   1.000
_cell.length_c   1.000
_cell.angle_alpha   90.00
_cell.angle_beta   90.00
_cell.angle_gamma   90.00
#
_symmetry.space_group_name_H-M   'P 1'
#
loop_
_entity.id
_entity.type
_entity.pdbx_description
1 polymer ?
#
loop_
_entity_poly.entity_id
_entity_poly.type
_entity_poly.pdbx_seq_one_letter_code
_entity_poly.pdbx_strand_id
1 'polypeptide(L)'
;MSEKDPFKDLTFSGAPSEYRLFRRKILLSVASLEEKHLYLAGPRILNRLQGEAWRATEHLSIGELRTEQGWLKVLRALDDHYRYLPETELNECVDECLFHLKRRGNEGPTAFVSRFKAVLSRPETLVAAECAQQKGSTKRRRPTDKHADSEAEQQSSSLSSDHAADDDGDDEPRLTRDRVDQAAAASDPAATAKTVGSFIDSVKGKKKTPASGGGSHRSRGTHRADEERANRRMLEDLGKLEVGHLRVKPIFFEVILGHLFMRKYGLTREQRSQVIRSTGGSCKFKDVEKVIRASDYEDKMNEPGTRHAPPRQGRSTHVLAAEEGSSLSEPTYSDDEEVHEAAESFDEEGDEELEEAYEVQKQAKHEAKRAYRSYRDQERKAAPHASGRLAAQRVSSE
;
A
#
# COMPACT_ATOMS: atom_id res chain seq x y z
N MET A 1 -37.67 9.98 5.17
CA MET A 1 -36.22 10.05 5.47
C MET A 1 -35.53 10.47 4.19
N SER A 2 -34.85 11.61 4.14
CA SER A 2 -34.10 11.99 2.94
C SER A 2 -32.96 10.99 2.76
N GLU A 3 -33.01 10.21 1.69
CA GLU A 3 -31.89 9.35 1.28
C GLU A 3 -30.66 10.23 1.13
N LYS A 4 -29.71 10.07 2.07
CA LYS A 4 -28.47 10.83 2.07
C LYS A 4 -27.64 10.31 0.91
N ASP A 5 -27.50 11.11 -0.16
CA ASP A 5 -26.70 10.74 -1.33
C ASP A 5 -25.29 10.34 -0.88
N PRO A 6 -24.87 9.07 -1.03
CA PRO A 6 -23.58 8.60 -0.54
C PRO A 6 -22.40 9.21 -1.31
N PHE A 7 -22.68 9.94 -2.40
CA PHE A 7 -21.70 10.65 -3.22
C PHE A 7 -21.60 12.14 -2.91
N LYS A 8 -22.33 12.66 -1.92
CA LYS A 8 -22.41 14.11 -1.67
C LYS A 8 -21.05 14.75 -1.36
N ASP A 9 -20.23 14.06 -0.58
CA ASP A 9 -18.94 14.57 -0.08
C ASP A 9 -17.74 14.03 -0.89
N LEU A 10 -18.02 13.41 -2.03
CA LEU A 10 -17.03 12.95 -2.98
C LEU A 10 -16.80 14.06 -4.00
N THR A 11 -15.62 14.63 -4.03
CA THR A 11 -15.12 15.51 -5.10
C THR A 11 -13.69 15.13 -5.41
N PHE A 12 -13.30 15.22 -6.68
CA PHE A 12 -11.94 14.91 -7.11
C PHE A 12 -11.52 15.85 -8.24
N SER A 13 -10.43 16.59 -7.99
CA SER A 13 -9.89 17.61 -8.89
C SER A 13 -8.91 17.07 -9.94
N GLY A 14 -8.36 15.88 -9.69
CA GLY A 14 -7.31 15.26 -10.50
C GLY A 14 -5.93 15.23 -9.84
N ALA A 15 -5.78 15.63 -8.57
CA ALA A 15 -4.50 15.48 -7.87
C ALA A 15 -4.14 13.98 -7.68
N PRO A 16 -3.00 13.48 -8.21
CA PRO A 16 -2.66 12.04 -8.13
C PRO A 16 -2.59 11.50 -6.70
N SER A 17 -2.13 12.32 -5.75
CA SER A 17 -2.04 11.98 -4.32
C SER A 17 -3.42 11.69 -3.69
N GLU A 18 -4.48 12.37 -4.14
CA GLU A 18 -5.84 12.21 -3.64
C GLU A 18 -6.57 11.02 -4.28
N TYR A 19 -6.10 10.56 -5.45
CA TYR A 19 -6.79 9.55 -6.26
C TYR A 19 -7.06 8.26 -5.48
N ARG A 20 -6.10 7.78 -4.68
CA ARG A 20 -6.27 6.56 -3.87
C ARG A 20 -7.40 6.66 -2.86
N LEU A 21 -7.44 7.77 -2.12
CA LEU A 21 -8.47 8.02 -1.12
C LEU A 21 -9.83 8.16 -1.81
N PHE A 22 -9.87 8.89 -2.92
CA PHE A 22 -11.08 9.04 -3.74
C PHE A 22 -11.60 7.70 -4.26
N ARG A 23 -10.73 6.87 -4.85
CA ARG A 23 -11.06 5.52 -5.34
C ARG A 23 -11.64 4.65 -4.22
N ARG A 24 -11.02 4.64 -3.03
CA ARG A 24 -11.53 3.90 -1.87
C ARG A 24 -12.89 4.40 -1.42
N LYS A 25 -13.09 5.72 -1.36
CA LYS A 25 -14.39 6.31 -1.01
C LYS A 25 -15.47 5.94 -2.02
N ILE A 26 -15.17 5.91 -3.33
CA ILE A 26 -16.12 5.44 -4.35
C ILE A 26 -16.52 3.99 -4.07
N LEU A 27 -15.55 3.10 -3.84
CA LEU A 27 -15.85 1.69 -3.58
C LEU A 27 -16.77 1.50 -2.36
N LEU A 28 -16.50 2.25 -1.29
CA LEU A 28 -17.35 2.25 -0.10
C LEU A 28 -18.75 2.82 -0.38
N SER A 29 -18.85 3.92 -1.12
CA SER A 29 -20.14 4.52 -1.49
C SER A 29 -20.96 3.62 -2.41
N VAL A 30 -20.31 2.93 -3.36
CA VAL A 30 -20.97 1.94 -4.23
C VAL A 30 -21.42 0.73 -3.43
N ALA A 31 -20.60 0.23 -2.50
CA ALA A 31 -20.99 -0.87 -1.61
C ALA A 31 -22.15 -0.50 -0.67
N SER A 32 -22.34 0.79 -0.37
CA SER A 32 -23.47 1.29 0.42
C SER A 32 -24.77 1.48 -0.39
N LEU A 33 -24.69 1.48 -1.72
CA LEU A 33 -25.88 1.63 -2.57
C LEU A 33 -26.65 0.33 -2.68
N GLU A 34 -27.98 0.45 -2.74
CA GLU A 34 -28.82 -0.68 -3.17
C GLU A 34 -28.58 -1.02 -4.63
N GLU A 35 -28.72 -2.31 -4.97
CA GLU A 35 -28.50 -2.85 -6.31
C GLU A 35 -29.35 -2.14 -7.37
N LYS A 36 -30.59 -1.78 -7.00
CA LYS A 36 -31.53 -1.03 -7.84
C LYS A 36 -31.03 0.35 -8.25
N HIS A 37 -30.02 0.90 -7.57
CA HIS A 37 -29.51 2.25 -7.84
C HIS A 37 -28.09 2.24 -8.43
N LEU A 38 -27.50 1.07 -8.71
CA LEU A 38 -26.15 0.96 -9.27
C LEU A 38 -26.01 1.63 -10.64
N TYR A 39 -27.05 1.59 -11.47
CA TYR A 39 -27.03 2.26 -12.78
C TYR A 39 -26.91 3.80 -12.69
N LEU A 40 -27.20 4.39 -11.52
CA LEU A 40 -27.02 5.82 -11.24
C LEU A 40 -25.61 6.15 -10.71
N ALA A 41 -24.85 5.15 -10.28
CA ALA A 41 -23.54 5.37 -9.67
C ALA A 41 -22.56 6.00 -10.66
N GLY A 42 -22.51 5.51 -11.91
CA GLY A 42 -21.63 6.05 -12.96
C GLY A 42 -21.84 7.56 -13.20
N PRO A 43 -23.06 8.01 -13.54
CA PRO A 43 -23.35 9.42 -13.73
C PRO A 43 -23.15 10.28 -12.47
N ARG A 44 -23.46 9.73 -11.28
CA ARG A 44 -23.22 10.44 -10.01
C ARG A 44 -21.74 10.68 -9.77
N ILE A 45 -20.89 9.67 -10.00
CA ILE A 45 -19.44 9.80 -9.86
C ILE A 45 -18.91 10.83 -10.87
N LEU A 46 -19.36 10.77 -12.12
CA LEU A 46 -18.93 11.70 -13.17
C LEU A 46 -19.19 13.17 -12.74
N ASN A 47 -20.40 13.47 -12.24
CA ASN A 47 -20.76 14.82 -11.76
C ASN A 47 -19.90 15.33 -10.59
N ARG A 48 -19.15 14.44 -9.93
CA ARG A 48 -18.22 14.79 -8.83
C ARG A 48 -16.79 14.98 -9.29
N LEU A 49 -16.46 14.59 -10.51
CA LEU A 49 -15.16 14.84 -11.11
C LEU A 49 -15.07 16.30 -11.56
N GLN A 50 -13.92 16.90 -11.32
CA GLN A 50 -13.62 18.28 -11.70
C GLN A 50 -12.24 18.32 -12.36
N GLY A 51 -11.95 19.43 -13.06
CA GLY A 51 -10.62 19.70 -13.59
C GLY A 51 -10.09 18.63 -14.55
N GLU A 52 -8.90 18.14 -14.26
CA GLU A 52 -8.21 17.13 -15.08
C GLU A 52 -8.91 15.78 -15.03
N ALA A 53 -9.50 15.42 -13.88
CA ALA A 53 -10.16 14.13 -13.72
C ALA A 53 -11.40 14.00 -14.61
N TRP A 54 -12.10 15.11 -14.82
CA TRP A 54 -13.22 15.15 -15.75
C TRP A 54 -12.74 14.92 -17.20
N ARG A 55 -11.67 15.63 -17.61
CA ARG A 55 -11.08 15.49 -18.95
C ARG A 55 -10.61 14.07 -19.24
N ALA A 56 -10.03 13.40 -18.23
CA ALA A 56 -9.62 12.00 -18.33
C ALA A 56 -10.79 11.07 -18.70
N THR A 57 -12.02 11.43 -18.32
CA THR A 57 -13.23 10.61 -18.56
C THR A 57 -14.07 11.05 -19.75
N GLU A 58 -13.65 12.08 -20.49
CA GLU A 58 -14.43 12.69 -21.58
C GLU A 58 -14.74 11.72 -22.73
N HIS A 59 -13.87 10.75 -22.97
CA HIS A 59 -14.04 9.74 -24.02
C HIS A 59 -15.10 8.68 -23.70
N LEU A 60 -15.65 8.65 -22.47
CA LEU A 60 -16.65 7.67 -22.07
C LEU A 60 -18.04 8.05 -22.59
N SER A 61 -18.71 7.10 -23.23
CA SER A 61 -20.05 7.33 -23.75
C SER A 61 -21.12 7.32 -22.64
N ILE A 62 -22.06 8.27 -22.70
CA ILE A 62 -23.13 8.41 -21.69
C ILE A 62 -23.99 7.14 -21.58
N GLY A 63 -24.18 6.43 -22.70
CA GLY A 63 -24.94 5.18 -22.73
C GLY A 63 -24.28 4.07 -21.90
N GLU A 64 -22.95 3.98 -21.94
CA GLU A 64 -22.20 3.00 -21.17
C GLU A 64 -22.17 3.31 -19.66
N LEU A 65 -22.23 4.59 -19.30
CA LEU A 65 -22.25 5.04 -17.91
C LEU A 65 -23.55 4.68 -17.18
N ARG A 66 -24.68 4.59 -17.90
CA ARG A 66 -25.99 4.24 -17.32
C ARG A 66 -26.20 2.73 -17.12
N THR A 67 -25.15 1.92 -17.30
CA THR A 67 -25.19 0.48 -17.02
C THR A 67 -24.89 0.21 -15.54
N GLU A 68 -25.28 -0.95 -15.01
CA GLU A 68 -24.96 -1.37 -13.64
C GLU A 68 -23.44 -1.38 -13.36
N GLN A 69 -22.64 -1.58 -14.42
CA GLN A 69 -21.18 -1.59 -14.39
C GLN A 69 -20.56 -0.28 -14.90
N GLY A 70 -21.37 0.77 -15.10
CA GLY A 70 -20.92 2.05 -15.63
C GLY A 70 -19.87 2.72 -14.73
N TRP A 71 -20.01 2.58 -13.41
CA TRP A 71 -19.05 3.09 -12.44
C TRP A 71 -17.67 2.43 -12.55
N LEU A 72 -17.59 1.13 -12.89
CA LEU A 72 -16.31 0.46 -13.12
C LEU A 72 -15.59 1.01 -14.35
N LYS A 73 -16.33 1.42 -15.39
CA LYS A 73 -15.72 2.03 -16.58
C LYS A 73 -15.10 3.38 -16.26
N VAL A 74 -15.78 4.20 -15.46
CA VAL A 74 -15.24 5.46 -14.93
C VAL A 74 -13.97 5.20 -14.14
N LEU A 75 -14.00 4.25 -13.19
CA LEU A 75 -12.82 3.90 -12.41
C LEU A 75 -11.68 3.34 -13.26
N ARG A 76 -11.96 2.57 -14.32
CA ARG A 76 -10.90 2.09 -15.23
C ARG A 76 -10.26 3.21 -16.04
N ALA A 77 -11.06 4.14 -16.57
CA ALA A 77 -10.53 5.30 -17.29
C ALA A 77 -9.66 6.17 -16.36
N LEU A 78 -10.11 6.38 -15.12
CA LEU A 78 -9.32 7.07 -14.10
C LEU A 78 -8.08 6.26 -13.69
N ASP A 79 -8.20 4.94 -13.50
CA ASP A 79 -7.09 4.05 -13.16
C ASP A 79 -6.04 4.04 -14.29
N ASP A 80 -6.44 4.13 -15.57
CA ASP A 80 -5.52 4.19 -16.72
C ASP A 80 -4.87 5.56 -16.89
N HIS A 81 -5.57 6.66 -16.60
CA HIS A 81 -5.03 8.02 -16.75
C HIS A 81 -4.17 8.43 -15.57
N TYR A 82 -4.69 8.23 -14.36
CA TYR A 82 -3.96 8.49 -13.13
C TYR A 82 -3.00 7.38 -12.77
N ARG A 83 -2.96 6.30 -13.58
CA ARG A 83 -2.12 5.09 -13.49
C ARG A 83 -1.02 5.39 -12.52
N TYR A 84 -1.33 5.12 -11.27
CA TYR A 84 -0.46 5.50 -10.18
C TYR A 84 0.75 4.64 -10.46
N LEU A 85 1.81 5.21 -11.06
CA LEU A 85 3.00 4.44 -11.33
C LEU A 85 3.41 4.01 -9.93
N PRO A 86 3.30 2.71 -9.60
CA PRO A 86 3.68 2.26 -8.28
C PRO A 86 5.12 2.67 -8.01
N GLU A 87 5.92 2.82 -9.07
CA GLU A 87 7.24 3.42 -9.10
C GLU A 87 7.30 4.87 -8.59
N THR A 88 6.46 5.79 -9.10
CA THR A 88 6.46 7.20 -8.63
C THR A 88 6.08 7.27 -7.15
N GLU A 89 5.08 6.49 -6.75
CA GLU A 89 4.67 6.40 -5.35
C GLU A 89 5.75 5.80 -4.45
N LEU A 90 6.39 4.74 -4.95
CA LEU A 90 7.47 4.07 -4.27
C LEU A 90 8.63 5.04 -4.09
N ASN A 91 8.97 5.82 -5.12
CA ASN A 91 10.00 6.84 -5.05
C ASN A 91 9.67 7.90 -3.99
N GLU A 92 8.45 8.45 -3.99
CA GLU A 92 8.02 9.42 -2.97
C GLU A 92 8.06 8.82 -1.55
N CYS A 93 7.59 7.59 -1.37
CA CYS A 93 7.60 6.90 -0.07
C CYS A 93 9.01 6.57 0.39
N VAL A 94 9.88 6.16 -0.53
CA VAL A 94 11.29 5.89 -0.27
C VAL A 94 12.00 7.18 0.11
N ASP A 95 11.73 8.28 -0.58
CA ASP A 95 12.31 9.59 -0.25
C ASP A 95 11.81 10.12 1.09
N GLU A 96 10.52 9.91 1.40
CA GLU A 96 9.95 10.23 2.70
C GLU A 96 10.66 9.44 3.81
N CYS A 97 10.86 8.13 3.61
CA CYS A 97 11.53 7.25 4.57
C CYS A 97 13.04 7.56 4.73
N LEU A 98 13.75 7.70 3.61
CA LEU A 98 15.21 7.81 3.57
C LEU A 98 15.74 9.22 3.82
N PHE A 99 14.98 10.27 3.51
CA PHE A 99 15.47 11.65 3.62
C PHE A 99 14.66 12.50 4.60
N HIS A 100 13.34 12.47 4.51
CA HIS A 100 12.47 13.38 5.27
C HIS A 100 12.14 12.89 6.68
N LEU A 101 12.16 11.59 6.90
CA LEU A 101 11.94 11.03 8.23
C LEU A 101 13.09 11.42 9.15
N LYS A 102 12.79 12.22 10.17
CA LYS A 102 13.67 12.57 11.28
C LYS A 102 12.84 12.61 12.56
N ARG A 103 13.46 12.33 13.71
CA ARG A 103 12.80 12.52 15.00
C ARG A 103 12.52 14.01 15.21
N ARG A 104 11.33 14.34 15.70
CA ARG A 104 10.98 15.72 16.11
C ARG A 104 11.51 15.96 17.52
N GLY A 105 11.93 17.18 17.85
CA GLY A 105 12.56 17.47 19.15
C GLY A 105 11.63 17.23 20.35
N ASN A 106 10.31 17.33 20.16
CA ASN A 106 9.29 17.12 21.19
C ASN A 106 8.65 15.72 21.13
N GLU A 107 9.27 14.78 20.46
CA GLU A 107 8.71 13.45 20.25
C GLU A 107 9.44 12.37 21.04
N GLY A 108 8.68 11.70 21.91
CA GLY A 108 9.15 10.57 22.70
C GLY A 108 9.57 9.36 21.85
N PRO A 109 10.35 8.41 22.42
CA PRO A 109 10.90 7.28 21.67
C PRO A 109 9.82 6.39 21.06
N THR A 110 8.75 6.11 21.81
CA THR A 110 7.63 5.28 21.38
C THR A 110 6.85 5.91 20.23
N ALA A 111 6.60 7.22 20.28
CA ALA A 111 5.90 7.95 19.22
C ALA A 111 6.71 7.92 17.91
N PHE A 112 8.03 8.16 18.00
CA PHE A 112 8.91 8.08 16.84
C PHE A 112 8.95 6.69 16.23
N VAL A 113 9.05 5.64 17.06
CA VAL A 113 9.04 4.26 16.57
C VAL A 113 7.74 3.93 15.84
N SER A 114 6.59 4.35 16.37
CA SER A 114 5.30 4.16 15.74
C SER A 114 5.24 4.86 14.38
N ARG A 115 5.72 6.11 14.28
CA ARG A 115 5.81 6.81 12.98
C ARG A 115 6.78 6.13 12.03
N PHE A 116 7.95 5.69 12.51
CA PHE A 116 8.96 5.00 11.71
C PHE A 116 8.40 3.72 11.09
N LYS A 117 7.70 2.89 11.88
CA LYS A 117 7.02 1.67 11.41
C LYS A 117 5.89 1.98 10.42
N ALA A 118 5.10 3.02 10.67
CA ALA A 118 4.03 3.44 9.78
C ALA A 118 4.55 3.93 8.41
N VAL A 119 5.66 4.68 8.40
CA VAL A 119 6.29 5.15 7.16
C VAL A 119 6.94 3.99 6.40
N LEU A 120 7.48 2.97 7.08
CA LEU A 120 8.05 1.79 6.44
C LEU A 120 7.02 0.82 5.87
N SER A 121 5.85 0.67 6.50
CA SER A 121 4.84 -0.26 6.02
C SER A 121 4.30 0.11 4.63
N ARG A 122 4.33 1.40 4.28
CA ARG A 122 3.89 1.92 2.98
C ARG A 122 4.77 1.48 1.80
N PRO A 123 6.10 1.73 1.76
CA PRO A 123 6.95 1.22 0.69
C PRO A 123 6.99 -0.32 0.68
N GLU A 124 6.98 -0.98 1.85
CA GLU A 124 6.93 -2.44 1.90
C GLU A 124 5.68 -3.01 1.21
N THR A 125 4.50 -2.45 1.48
CA THR A 125 3.24 -2.88 0.83
C THR A 125 3.25 -2.63 -0.68
N LEU A 126 3.82 -1.51 -1.13
CA LEU A 126 3.98 -1.19 -2.55
C LEU A 126 4.88 -2.22 -3.26
N VAL A 127 6.05 -2.51 -2.70
CA VAL A 127 6.99 -3.50 -3.27
C VAL A 127 6.37 -4.90 -3.27
N ALA A 128 5.63 -5.28 -2.23
CA ALA A 128 4.92 -6.55 -2.21
C ALA A 128 3.83 -6.64 -3.29
N ALA A 129 3.10 -5.55 -3.52
CA ALA A 129 2.10 -5.46 -4.60
C ALA A 129 2.75 -5.58 -5.98
N GLU A 130 3.86 -4.88 -6.21
CA GLU A 130 4.60 -4.96 -7.47
C GLU A 130 5.15 -6.37 -7.73
N CYS A 131 5.77 -6.98 -6.71
CA CYS A 131 6.23 -8.37 -6.78
C CYS A 131 5.10 -9.36 -7.08
N ALA A 132 3.89 -9.12 -6.58
CA ALA A 132 2.72 -9.95 -6.87
C ALA A 132 2.26 -9.80 -8.33
N GLN A 133 2.27 -8.57 -8.87
CA GLN A 133 1.93 -8.30 -10.27
C GLN A 133 2.92 -8.96 -11.24
N GLN A 134 4.22 -8.88 -10.96
CA GLN A 134 5.26 -9.52 -11.78
C GLN A 134 5.18 -11.06 -11.78
N LYS A 135 4.80 -11.67 -10.65
CA LYS A 135 4.58 -13.13 -10.57
C LYS A 135 3.31 -13.58 -11.32
N GLY A 136 2.31 -12.72 -11.43
CA GLY A 136 1.08 -12.99 -12.17
C GLY A 136 1.30 -13.09 -13.68
N SER A 137 2.22 -12.29 -14.24
CA SER A 137 2.50 -12.29 -15.69
C SER A 137 3.30 -13.51 -16.16
N THR A 138 4.23 -13.99 -15.32
CA THR A 138 5.14 -15.09 -15.67
C THR A 138 4.49 -16.47 -15.61
N LYS A 139 3.41 -16.64 -14.85
CA LYS A 139 2.73 -17.95 -14.71
C LYS A 139 1.83 -18.31 -15.91
N ARG A 140 1.63 -17.39 -16.86
CA ARG A 140 0.77 -17.60 -18.05
C ARG A 140 1.51 -18.11 -19.29
N ARG A 141 2.81 -18.41 -19.19
CA ARG A 141 3.65 -18.92 -20.29
C ARG A 141 4.27 -20.30 -19.99
N ARG A 142 3.48 -21.26 -19.52
CA ARG A 142 3.82 -22.68 -19.73
C ARG A 142 3.06 -23.17 -20.95
N PRO A 143 3.67 -23.22 -22.15
CA PRO A 143 3.12 -24.04 -23.22
C PRO A 143 3.18 -25.48 -22.73
N THR A 144 2.04 -26.15 -22.70
CA THR A 144 1.96 -27.59 -22.57
C THR A 144 2.37 -28.19 -23.91
N ASP A 145 3.66 -28.24 -24.19
CA ASP A 145 4.17 -29.04 -25.31
C ASP A 145 4.24 -30.50 -24.89
N LYS A 146 3.21 -31.23 -25.29
CA LYS A 146 3.23 -32.68 -25.48
C LYS A 146 3.66 -32.95 -26.92
N HIS A 147 4.88 -33.45 -27.10
CA HIS A 147 5.34 -34.35 -28.17
C HIS A 147 6.74 -34.81 -27.71
N ALA A 148 6.92 -36.02 -27.17
CA ALA A 148 6.97 -37.33 -27.83
C ALA A 148 8.07 -37.41 -28.91
N ASP A 149 9.13 -38.14 -28.55
CA ASP A 149 10.10 -38.90 -29.34
C ASP A 149 10.87 -38.23 -30.48
N SER A 150 12.18 -38.12 -30.29
CA SER A 150 13.22 -38.59 -31.23
C SER A 150 14.59 -38.54 -30.55
N GLU A 151 15.18 -39.72 -30.36
CA GLU A 151 16.59 -39.95 -30.00
C GLU A 151 17.53 -39.69 -31.18
N ALA A 152 18.84 -39.65 -30.86
CA ALA A 152 20.01 -39.73 -31.74
C ALA A 152 20.42 -38.42 -32.45
N GLU A 153 21.68 -38.00 -32.53
CA GLU A 153 22.95 -38.34 -31.91
C GLU A 153 23.95 -37.25 -32.41
N GLN A 154 25.15 -37.20 -31.82
CA GLN A 154 26.40 -36.70 -32.43
C GLN A 154 26.79 -35.20 -32.38
N GLN A 155 27.82 -34.99 -31.55
CA GLN A 155 29.16 -34.51 -31.93
C GLN A 155 29.50 -32.99 -31.99
N SER A 156 30.64 -32.72 -31.34
CA SER A 156 31.70 -31.74 -31.69
C SER A 156 31.46 -30.27 -31.28
N SER A 157 32.22 -29.77 -30.30
CA SER A 157 33.52 -29.07 -30.42
C SER A 157 33.34 -27.58 -30.74
N SER A 158 33.65 -26.66 -29.82
CA SER A 158 34.97 -26.06 -29.58
C SER A 158 35.18 -24.73 -30.32
N LEU A 159 35.69 -23.74 -29.56
CA LEU A 159 36.56 -22.62 -29.98
C LEU A 159 35.89 -21.42 -30.69
N SER A 160 35.91 -20.27 -29.99
CA SER A 160 36.71 -19.06 -30.32
C SER A 160 35.80 -17.96 -30.90
N SER A 161 36.03 -16.67 -30.75
CA SER A 161 37.23 -15.91 -30.43
C SER A 161 36.87 -14.55 -29.82
N ASP A 162 37.73 -14.06 -28.94
CA ASP A 162 37.96 -12.66 -28.65
C ASP A 162 38.15 -11.81 -29.91
N HIS A 163 37.59 -10.59 -29.92
CA HIS A 163 38.28 -9.43 -30.50
C HIS A 163 37.90 -8.16 -29.74
N ALA A 164 38.91 -7.63 -29.07
CA ALA A 164 38.99 -6.29 -28.51
C ALA A 164 39.66 -5.33 -29.51
N ALA A 165 39.65 -4.04 -29.14
CA ALA A 165 40.36 -2.90 -29.73
C ALA A 165 39.76 -2.35 -31.03
N ASP A 166 39.70 -1.04 -31.29
CA ASP A 166 40.12 0.18 -30.61
C ASP A 166 39.49 1.36 -31.40
N ASP A 167 39.73 2.59 -30.96
CA ASP A 167 39.89 3.81 -31.78
C ASP A 167 38.89 4.96 -31.51
N ASP A 168 39.30 5.76 -30.52
CA ASP A 168 39.46 7.23 -30.48
C ASP A 168 38.74 8.12 -31.52
N GLY A 169 38.30 9.29 -31.03
CA GLY A 169 38.19 10.49 -31.86
C GLY A 169 37.08 11.46 -31.47
N ASP A 170 37.42 12.42 -30.61
CA ASP A 170 36.73 13.69 -30.40
C ASP A 170 36.35 14.41 -31.72
N ASP A 171 35.14 15.00 -31.78
CA ASP A 171 34.97 16.34 -32.36
C ASP A 171 33.56 16.92 -32.07
N GLU A 172 33.53 17.94 -31.22
CA GLU A 172 32.50 18.98 -31.15
C GLU A 172 32.83 20.02 -32.24
N PRO A 173 31.86 20.60 -32.96
CA PRO A 173 31.48 21.96 -32.56
C PRO A 173 30.03 22.40 -32.86
N ARG A 174 29.48 23.20 -31.92
CA ARG A 174 28.80 24.51 -32.09
C ARG A 174 27.82 24.81 -33.26
N LEU A 175 26.59 25.16 -32.83
CA LEU A 175 25.79 26.39 -33.11
C LEU A 175 25.75 27.04 -34.51
N THR A 176 24.54 27.11 -35.10
CA THR A 176 23.85 28.29 -35.71
C THR A 176 22.38 27.87 -35.93
N ARG A 177 21.31 28.45 -35.36
CA ARG A 177 20.69 29.79 -35.45
C ARG A 177 20.40 30.28 -36.89
N ASP A 178 19.09 30.36 -37.20
CA ASP A 178 18.38 31.42 -37.96
C ASP A 178 17.39 30.92 -39.03
N ARG A 179 16.10 31.17 -38.79
CA ARG A 179 15.10 31.72 -39.74
C ARG A 179 13.81 32.09 -38.98
N VAL A 180 13.70 33.34 -38.50
CA VAL A 180 13.01 34.51 -39.10
C VAL A 180 11.49 34.34 -39.26
N ASP A 181 10.80 34.84 -38.24
CA ASP A 181 9.68 35.80 -38.20
C ASP A 181 8.82 36.09 -39.44
N GLN A 182 7.49 36.05 -39.24
CA GLN A 182 6.54 37.18 -39.26
C GLN A 182 5.10 36.61 -39.11
N ALA A 183 4.33 36.85 -38.04
CA ALA A 183 3.68 38.10 -37.59
C ALA A 183 2.84 38.75 -38.71
N ALA A 184 1.57 39.11 -38.59
CA ALA A 184 0.68 39.29 -37.45
C ALA A 184 -0.78 39.51 -37.95
N ALA A 185 -1.69 39.57 -36.97
CA ALA A 185 -2.86 40.47 -36.89
C ALA A 185 -4.17 40.12 -37.63
N ALA A 186 -5.04 39.46 -36.86
CA ALA A 186 -6.41 39.86 -36.49
C ALA A 186 -7.18 40.87 -37.36
N SER A 187 -8.40 40.49 -37.77
CA SER A 187 -9.64 41.24 -37.49
C SER A 187 -10.89 40.48 -38.00
N ASP A 188 -11.78 40.14 -37.08
CA ASP A 188 -13.23 39.97 -37.29
C ASP A 188 -13.91 41.37 -37.27
N PRO A 189 -15.24 41.55 -37.47
CA PRO A 189 -16.33 40.66 -37.93
C PRO A 189 -17.25 41.31 -39.00
N ALA A 190 -18.18 40.56 -39.63
CA ALA A 190 -19.53 41.07 -39.96
C ALA A 190 -20.50 40.01 -40.54
N ALA A 191 -21.63 39.91 -39.83
CA ALA A 191 -22.98 39.45 -40.19
C ALA A 191 -23.35 39.23 -41.67
N THR A 192 -24.06 38.11 -41.92
CA THR A 192 -25.33 38.12 -42.68
C THR A 192 -26.25 37.00 -42.22
N ALA A 193 -27.45 37.39 -41.78
CA ALA A 193 -28.59 36.53 -41.54
C ALA A 193 -29.21 36.03 -42.85
N LYS A 194 -29.82 34.83 -42.84
CA LYS A 194 -30.96 34.49 -43.69
C LYS A 194 -31.78 33.34 -43.08
N THR A 195 -33.04 33.39 -43.43
CA THR A 195 -34.24 32.96 -42.71
C THR A 195 -34.93 31.81 -43.45
N VAL A 196 -35.79 31.07 -42.73
CA VAL A 196 -37.01 30.37 -43.22
C VAL A 196 -36.84 29.08 -44.02
N GLY A 197 -37.56 28.04 -43.58
CA GLY A 197 -38.00 26.95 -44.46
C GLY A 197 -38.35 25.66 -43.76
N SER A 198 -39.60 25.54 -43.27
CA SER A 198 -40.21 24.27 -42.91
C SER A 198 -40.37 23.38 -44.15
N PHE A 199 -40.07 22.08 -44.04
CA PHE A 199 -40.75 21.09 -44.87
C PHE A 199 -40.87 19.75 -44.12
N ILE A 200 -42.12 19.42 -43.83
CA ILE A 200 -42.60 18.08 -43.47
C ILE A 200 -42.42 17.22 -44.72
N ASP A 201 -41.79 16.05 -44.59
CA ASP A 201 -42.20 14.97 -45.47
C ASP A 201 -42.21 13.60 -44.81
N SER A 202 -43.34 12.94 -45.03
CA SER A 202 -43.71 11.63 -44.53
C SER A 202 -43.09 10.55 -45.40
N VAL A 203 -42.34 9.62 -44.81
CA VAL A 203 -42.10 8.31 -45.44
C VAL A 203 -42.67 7.20 -44.56
N LYS A 204 -43.82 6.71 -45.00
CA LYS A 204 -44.45 5.47 -44.56
C LYS A 204 -43.53 4.27 -44.83
N GLY A 205 -43.31 3.49 -43.79
CA GLY A 205 -43.55 2.04 -43.84
C GLY A 205 -42.41 1.13 -44.31
N LYS A 206 -41.73 0.50 -43.34
CA LYS A 206 -41.47 -0.95 -43.42
C LYS A 206 -41.30 -1.55 -42.02
N LYS A 207 -42.34 -2.25 -41.58
CA LYS A 207 -42.30 -3.17 -40.43
C LYS A 207 -41.26 -4.27 -40.69
N LYS A 208 -40.20 -4.32 -39.88
CA LYS A 208 -39.41 -5.53 -39.61
C LYS A 208 -39.29 -5.65 -38.10
N THR A 209 -40.03 -6.60 -37.54
CA THR A 209 -39.82 -7.13 -36.19
C THR A 209 -38.65 -8.12 -36.18
N PRO A 210 -38.10 -8.43 -35.00
CA PRO A 210 -36.66 -8.54 -34.79
C PRO A 210 -36.16 -9.98 -34.78
N ALA A 211 -34.95 -10.21 -35.31
CA ALA A 211 -34.17 -11.41 -35.02
C ALA A 211 -33.36 -11.18 -33.74
N SER A 212 -34.02 -11.32 -32.59
CA SER A 212 -33.35 -11.41 -31.29
C SER A 212 -32.82 -12.84 -31.10
N GLY A 213 -31.61 -13.10 -31.59
CA GLY A 213 -30.83 -14.31 -31.30
C GLY A 213 -29.81 -14.05 -30.19
N GLY A 214 -30.19 -13.36 -29.13
CA GLY A 214 -29.38 -13.20 -27.92
C GLY A 214 -29.89 -14.15 -26.87
N GLY A 215 -29.12 -15.20 -26.56
CA GLY A 215 -29.45 -16.22 -25.59
C GLY A 215 -29.84 -15.63 -24.24
N SER A 216 -31.14 -15.51 -24.02
CA SER A 216 -31.74 -15.31 -22.72
C SER A 216 -31.39 -16.53 -21.88
N HIS A 217 -30.31 -16.44 -21.11
CA HIS A 217 -30.15 -17.22 -19.91
C HIS A 217 -31.30 -16.83 -18.99
N ARG A 218 -32.47 -17.45 -19.21
CA ARG A 218 -33.57 -17.45 -18.26
C ARG A 218 -32.97 -18.01 -16.98
N SER A 219 -32.73 -17.12 -16.04
CA SER A 219 -32.46 -17.52 -14.67
C SER A 219 -33.56 -18.49 -14.26
N ARG A 220 -33.16 -19.72 -13.95
CA ARG A 220 -34.01 -20.73 -13.29
C ARG A 220 -34.01 -20.53 -11.78
N GLY A 221 -33.47 -19.41 -11.29
CA GLY A 221 -33.46 -19.05 -9.88
C GLY A 221 -34.72 -18.30 -9.47
N THR A 222 -35.08 -18.41 -8.19
CA THR A 222 -35.99 -17.44 -7.58
C THR A 222 -35.34 -16.05 -7.63
N HIS A 223 -36.13 -14.98 -7.74
CA HIS A 223 -35.63 -13.58 -7.76
C HIS A 223 -34.60 -13.32 -6.64
N ARG A 224 -34.86 -13.86 -5.45
CA ARG A 224 -33.97 -13.81 -4.29
C ARG A 224 -32.61 -14.48 -4.51
N ALA A 225 -32.57 -15.60 -5.24
CA ALA A 225 -31.33 -16.31 -5.55
C ALA A 225 -30.46 -15.58 -6.58
N ASP A 226 -31.07 -14.78 -7.46
CA ASP A 226 -30.34 -13.94 -8.41
C ASP A 226 -29.76 -12.70 -7.74
N GLU A 227 -30.54 -12.04 -6.88
CA GLU A 227 -30.05 -10.93 -6.02
C GLU A 227 -28.86 -11.40 -5.17
N GLU A 228 -28.94 -12.59 -4.54
CA GLU A 228 -27.82 -13.12 -3.77
C GLU A 228 -26.59 -13.42 -4.62
N ARG A 229 -26.79 -13.94 -5.84
CA ARG A 229 -25.68 -14.21 -6.79
C ARG A 229 -25.04 -12.91 -7.28
N ALA A 230 -25.83 -11.87 -7.51
CA ALA A 230 -25.32 -10.56 -7.93
C ALA A 230 -24.60 -9.85 -6.78
N ASN A 231 -25.13 -9.90 -5.56
CA ASN A 231 -24.45 -9.43 -4.35
C ASN A 231 -23.12 -10.15 -4.12
N ARG A 232 -23.07 -11.47 -4.35
CA ARG A 232 -21.82 -12.25 -4.25
C ARG A 232 -20.80 -11.81 -5.30
N ARG A 233 -21.23 -11.60 -6.56
CA ARG A 233 -20.35 -11.08 -7.62
C ARG A 233 -19.84 -9.68 -7.29
N MET A 234 -20.69 -8.82 -6.75
CA MET A 234 -20.30 -7.48 -6.31
C MET A 234 -19.25 -7.55 -5.19
N LEU A 235 -19.45 -8.41 -4.19
CA LEU A 235 -18.45 -8.65 -3.14
C LEU A 235 -17.13 -9.22 -3.71
N GLU A 236 -17.20 -10.15 -4.66
CA GLU A 236 -16.02 -10.69 -5.33
C GLU A 236 -15.26 -9.62 -6.12
N ASP A 237 -15.98 -8.74 -6.81
CA ASP A 237 -15.37 -7.66 -7.60
C ASP A 237 -14.81 -6.56 -6.70
N LEU A 238 -15.47 -6.23 -5.58
CA LEU A 238 -14.93 -5.37 -4.52
C LEU A 238 -13.68 -6.01 -3.89
N GLY A 239 -13.72 -7.32 -3.59
CA GLY A 239 -12.59 -8.05 -3.02
C GLY A 239 -11.38 -8.16 -3.93
N LYS A 240 -11.56 -8.22 -5.26
CA LYS A 240 -10.45 -8.13 -6.23
C LYS A 240 -9.86 -6.73 -6.33
N LEU A 241 -10.65 -5.70 -6.03
CA LEU A 241 -10.23 -4.29 -6.08
C LEU A 241 -9.52 -3.84 -4.79
N GLU A 242 -9.75 -4.55 -3.68
CA GLU A 242 -8.99 -4.38 -2.45
C GLU A 242 -7.64 -5.11 -2.58
N VAL A 243 -6.56 -4.33 -2.80
CA VAL A 243 -5.18 -4.80 -2.63
C VAL A 243 -4.91 -4.96 -1.13
N GLY A 244 -5.63 -5.89 -0.50
CA GLY A 244 -5.65 -6.09 0.94
C GLY A 244 -4.51 -6.99 1.40
N HIS A 245 -3.71 -6.50 2.34
CA HIS A 245 -2.88 -7.27 3.27
C HIS A 245 -2.07 -8.42 2.63
N LEU A 246 -1.28 -8.10 1.61
CA LEU A 246 -0.19 -8.99 1.23
C LEU A 246 0.71 -9.18 2.47
N ARG A 247 1.12 -10.41 2.76
CA ARG A 247 2.17 -10.66 3.75
C ARG A 247 3.44 -10.00 3.26
N VAL A 248 3.69 -8.81 3.77
CA VAL A 248 4.75 -7.96 3.30
C VAL A 248 6.06 -8.53 3.80
N LYS A 249 6.95 -8.87 2.86
CA LYS A 249 8.32 -9.22 3.23
C LYS A 249 9.06 -7.91 3.51
N PRO A 250 9.83 -7.81 4.60
CA PRO A 250 10.61 -6.62 4.87
C PRO A 250 11.59 -6.39 3.71
N ILE A 251 11.61 -5.18 3.17
CA ILE A 251 12.50 -4.81 2.06
C ILE A 251 13.95 -4.76 2.56
N PHE A 252 14.14 -4.23 3.77
CA PHE A 252 15.46 -4.03 4.37
C PHE A 252 15.83 -5.18 5.29
N PHE A 253 17.10 -5.58 5.25
CA PHE A 253 17.67 -6.45 6.27
C PHE A 253 17.56 -5.80 7.65
N GLU A 254 17.19 -6.57 8.69
CA GLU A 254 16.97 -6.04 10.05
C GLU A 254 18.16 -5.26 10.61
N VAL A 255 19.38 -5.61 10.20
CA VAL A 255 20.64 -4.94 10.59
C VAL A 255 20.76 -3.55 9.98
N ILE A 256 20.47 -3.41 8.68
CA ILE A 256 20.49 -2.12 7.98
C ILE A 256 19.38 -1.23 8.54
N LEU A 257 18.22 -1.83 8.82
CA LEU A 257 17.09 -1.12 9.40
C LEU A 257 17.39 -0.58 10.79
N GLY A 258 18.06 -1.35 11.64
CA GLY A 258 18.53 -0.89 12.96
C GLY A 258 19.53 0.27 12.84
N HIS A 259 20.47 0.19 11.90
CA HIS A 259 21.40 1.29 11.63
C HIS A 259 20.70 2.56 11.14
N LEU A 260 19.77 2.42 10.18
CA LEU A 260 18.97 3.52 9.65
C LEU A 260 18.13 4.15 10.76
N PHE A 261 17.48 3.33 11.59
CA PHE A 261 16.69 3.80 12.73
C PHE A 261 17.52 4.64 13.70
N MET A 262 18.70 4.17 14.12
CA MET A 262 19.60 4.94 14.99
C MET A 262 20.02 6.29 14.38
N ARG A 263 20.30 6.31 13.07
CA ARG A 263 20.66 7.55 12.35
C ARG A 263 19.48 8.51 12.27
N LYS A 264 18.27 8.00 12.03
CA LYS A 264 17.03 8.76 11.87
C LYS A 264 16.48 9.28 13.20
N TYR A 265 16.75 8.56 14.27
CA TYR A 265 16.51 8.97 15.65
C TYR A 265 17.40 10.17 16.07
N GLY A 266 18.49 10.41 15.33
CA GLY A 266 19.41 11.52 15.61
C GLY A 266 20.53 11.17 16.59
N LEU A 267 20.79 9.89 16.85
CA LEU A 267 21.85 9.48 17.77
C LEU A 267 23.23 9.84 17.21
N THR A 268 24.10 10.38 18.06
CA THR A 268 25.51 10.65 17.72
C THR A 268 26.29 9.35 17.52
N ARG A 269 27.49 9.42 16.92
CA ARG A 269 28.34 8.22 16.71
C ARG A 269 28.62 7.48 18.02
N GLU A 270 28.85 8.22 19.10
CA GLU A 270 29.12 7.69 20.44
C GLU A 270 27.88 7.03 21.04
N GLN A 271 26.72 7.69 20.99
CA GLN A 271 25.45 7.13 21.45
C GLN A 271 25.10 5.84 20.70
N ARG A 272 25.31 5.82 19.38
CA ARG A 272 25.13 4.58 18.59
C ARG A 272 26.06 3.46 19.06
N SER A 273 27.32 3.79 19.37
CA SER A 273 28.25 2.80 19.93
C SER A 273 27.80 2.29 21.30
N GLN A 274 27.20 3.14 22.14
CA GLN A 274 26.66 2.75 23.43
C GLN A 274 25.45 1.83 23.27
N VAL A 275 24.50 2.17 22.39
CA VAL A 275 23.35 1.32 22.07
C VAL A 275 23.82 -0.05 21.59
N ILE A 276 24.81 -0.12 20.69
CA ILE A 276 25.36 -1.40 20.18
C ILE A 276 26.02 -2.21 21.31
N ARG A 277 26.69 -1.56 22.28
CA ARG A 277 27.23 -2.27 23.45
C ARG A 277 26.11 -2.81 24.34
N SER A 278 25.06 -2.01 24.58
CA SER A 278 23.91 -2.41 25.39
C SER A 278 23.09 -3.53 24.74
N THR A 279 23.07 -3.66 23.42
CA THR A 279 22.44 -4.77 22.70
C THR A 279 23.32 -6.02 22.58
N GLY A 280 24.50 -6.04 23.22
CA GLY A 280 25.44 -7.17 23.12
C GLY A 280 26.09 -7.30 21.74
N GLY A 281 26.26 -6.19 21.02
CA GLY A 281 26.82 -6.15 19.66
C GLY A 281 25.79 -6.33 18.55
N SER A 282 24.50 -6.53 18.87
CA SER A 282 23.44 -6.69 17.87
C SER A 282 23.01 -5.33 17.29
N CYS A 283 23.00 -5.23 15.97
CA CYS A 283 22.47 -4.09 15.22
C CYS A 283 21.05 -4.33 14.68
N LYS A 284 20.37 -5.41 15.11
CA LYS A 284 19.01 -5.71 14.65
C LYS A 284 18.04 -4.66 15.16
N PHE A 285 17.10 -4.26 14.31
CA PHE A 285 16.10 -3.25 14.64
C PHE A 285 15.34 -3.52 15.94
N LYS A 286 14.93 -4.77 16.21
CA LYS A 286 14.17 -5.13 17.42
C LYS A 286 14.97 -4.91 18.72
N ASP A 287 16.25 -5.25 18.70
CA ASP A 287 17.13 -5.13 19.87
C ASP A 287 17.43 -3.64 20.14
N VAL A 288 17.72 -2.90 19.07
CA VAL A 288 17.94 -1.45 19.11
C VAL A 288 16.69 -0.70 19.58
N GLU A 289 15.51 -1.07 19.08
CA GLU A 289 14.22 -0.52 19.50
C GLU A 289 14.00 -0.74 21.00
N LYS A 290 14.26 -1.96 21.50
CA LYS A 290 14.12 -2.30 22.91
C LYS A 290 15.03 -1.45 23.79
N VAL A 291 16.30 -1.33 23.43
CA VAL A 291 17.27 -0.52 24.18
C VAL A 291 16.87 0.96 24.16
N ILE A 292 16.56 1.53 23.00
CA ILE A 292 16.22 2.97 22.91
C ILE A 292 14.93 3.29 23.69
N ARG A 293 13.95 2.39 23.73
CA ARG A 293 12.76 2.55 24.57
C ARG A 293 13.05 2.46 26.06
N ALA A 294 14.02 1.63 26.45
CA ALA A 294 14.39 1.44 27.85
C ALA A 294 15.36 2.50 28.39
N SER A 295 16.09 3.19 27.51
CA SER A 295 17.25 4.00 27.89
C SER A 295 16.96 5.48 28.15
N ASP A 296 15.69 5.92 28.15
CA ASP A 296 15.26 7.33 28.36
C ASP A 296 16.27 8.39 27.89
N TYR A 297 16.72 8.26 26.63
CA TYR A 297 17.67 9.21 26.02
C TYR A 297 17.09 10.63 25.88
N GLU A 298 15.81 10.84 26.25
CA GLU A 298 15.09 12.12 26.28
C GLU A 298 15.72 13.12 27.26
N ASP A 299 16.17 12.65 28.43
CA ASP A 299 16.60 13.55 29.52
C ASP A 299 17.88 14.32 29.21
N LYS A 300 18.69 13.84 28.27
CA LYS A 300 19.99 14.47 27.93
C LYS A 300 19.91 15.43 26.75
N MET A 301 18.84 15.41 25.95
CA MET A 301 18.71 16.28 24.76
C MET A 301 17.93 17.56 25.00
N ASN A 302 17.09 17.60 26.04
CA ASN A 302 16.24 18.75 26.35
C ASN A 302 16.73 19.60 27.53
N GLU A 303 17.94 19.39 28.06
CA GLU A 303 18.53 20.35 28.99
C GLU A 303 19.05 21.56 28.17
N PRO A 304 18.27 22.65 28.05
CA PRO A 304 18.60 23.75 27.17
C PRO A 304 19.51 24.68 27.97
N GLY A 305 20.77 24.31 28.13
CA GLY A 305 21.76 25.12 28.82
C GLY A 305 21.30 25.56 30.21
N THR A 306 21.67 24.77 31.22
CA THR A 306 22.14 25.38 32.46
C THR A 306 23.24 26.36 32.05
N ARG A 307 22.82 27.62 31.84
CA ARG A 307 23.71 28.74 31.55
C ARG A 307 24.67 28.75 32.73
N HIS A 308 25.87 28.24 32.52
CA HIS A 308 27.02 28.67 33.30
C HIS A 308 27.03 30.20 33.19
N ALA A 309 26.49 30.85 34.22
CA ALA A 309 26.70 32.26 34.43
C ALA A 309 28.21 32.46 34.36
N PRO A 310 28.72 33.41 33.55
CA PRO A 310 30.14 33.67 33.54
C PRO A 310 30.55 34.06 34.98
N PRO A 311 31.67 33.52 35.51
CA PRO A 311 32.14 33.96 36.80
C PRO A 311 32.41 35.45 36.71
N ARG A 312 31.63 36.26 37.44
CA ARG A 312 31.90 37.67 37.63
C ARG A 312 33.31 37.79 38.20
N GLN A 313 34.26 38.23 37.36
CA GLN A 313 35.56 38.70 37.80
C GLN A 313 35.36 39.94 38.67
N GLY A 314 35.22 39.71 39.98
CA GLY A 314 35.37 40.73 41.01
C GLY A 314 36.85 41.05 41.16
N ARG A 315 37.22 42.23 40.68
CA ARG A 315 38.58 42.77 40.74
C ARG A 315 38.88 43.23 42.18
N SER A 316 39.75 42.50 42.86
CA SER A 316 40.83 42.92 43.79
C SER A 316 40.59 44.12 44.73
N THR A 317 40.62 43.86 46.05
CA THR A 317 41.40 44.65 47.04
C THR A 317 41.75 43.82 48.31
N HIS A 318 43.02 43.42 48.39
CA HIS A 318 43.95 43.59 49.53
C HIS A 318 43.77 42.91 50.91
N VAL A 319 44.93 42.38 51.39
CA VAL A 319 45.42 42.20 52.79
C VAL A 319 45.48 40.76 53.36
N LEU A 320 46.70 40.18 53.20
CA LEU A 320 47.61 39.51 54.15
C LEU A 320 47.13 38.52 55.24
N ALA A 321 47.95 37.45 55.33
CA ALA A 321 48.35 36.68 56.52
C ALA A 321 47.29 35.73 57.11
N ALA A 322 47.59 34.56 57.65
CA ALA A 322 48.80 33.79 57.89
C ALA A 322 48.34 32.37 58.32
N GLU A 323 49.16 31.38 57.99
CA GLU A 323 49.48 30.14 58.75
C GLU A 323 48.38 29.21 59.30
N GLU A 324 48.64 27.92 59.06
CA GLU A 324 48.36 26.73 59.89
C GLU A 324 46.93 26.42 60.37
N GLY A 325 46.42 25.25 59.94
CA GLY A 325 45.17 24.69 60.44
C GLY A 325 44.78 23.37 59.79
N SER A 326 45.40 22.28 60.25
CA SER A 326 44.90 20.91 60.14
C SER A 326 43.40 20.80 60.48
N SER A 327 42.58 20.11 59.67
CA SER A 327 41.61 19.12 60.18
C SER A 327 40.99 18.26 59.08
N LEU A 328 41.22 16.96 59.26
CA LEU A 328 40.49 15.80 58.78
C LEU A 328 38.96 15.93 59.03
N SER A 329 38.12 15.55 58.07
CA SER A 329 36.81 14.94 58.35
C SER A 329 36.30 14.11 57.17
N GLU A 330 35.77 12.95 57.55
CA GLU A 330 35.36 11.77 56.78
C GLU A 330 34.07 11.94 55.97
N PRO A 331 33.81 11.03 55.00
CA PRO A 331 32.52 10.89 54.35
C PRO A 331 31.53 10.15 55.26
N THR A 332 30.42 10.80 55.61
CA THR A 332 29.28 10.15 56.27
C THR A 332 28.49 9.32 55.26
N TYR A 333 28.57 7.99 55.41
CA TYR A 333 27.55 7.05 54.94
C TYR A 333 26.27 7.27 55.77
N SER A 334 25.13 7.56 55.12
CA SER A 334 23.82 7.36 55.74
C SER A 334 23.17 6.15 55.09
N ASP A 335 23.29 5.05 55.82
CA ASP A 335 22.47 3.85 55.79
C ASP A 335 21.10 4.21 56.38
N ASP A 336 20.03 4.06 55.60
CA ASP A 336 18.65 4.04 56.07
C ASP A 336 17.90 3.01 55.21
N GLU A 337 17.98 1.76 55.65
CA GLU A 337 17.07 0.68 55.25
C GLU A 337 15.70 0.93 55.90
N GLU A 338 14.75 1.45 55.13
CA GLU A 338 13.33 1.36 55.47
C GLU A 338 12.70 0.22 54.65
N VAL A 339 12.68 -0.97 55.26
CA VAL A 339 12.03 -2.18 54.75
C VAL A 339 10.53 -1.99 54.82
N HIS A 340 9.93 -1.58 53.69
CA HIS A 340 8.49 -1.74 53.48
C HIS A 340 8.22 -3.17 52.98
N GLU A 341 7.84 -4.05 53.90
CA GLU A 341 7.15 -5.32 53.58
C GLU A 341 5.79 -5.00 52.95
N ALA A 342 5.74 -4.90 51.63
CA ALA A 342 4.51 -5.06 50.87
C ALA A 342 4.33 -6.55 50.60
N ALA A 343 3.53 -7.21 51.44
CA ALA A 343 2.93 -8.49 51.10
C ALA A 343 1.95 -8.28 49.95
N GLU A 344 2.46 -8.32 48.72
CA GLU A 344 1.62 -8.47 47.53
C GLU A 344 1.02 -9.88 47.59
N SER A 345 -0.27 -9.94 47.90
CA SER A 345 -1.11 -11.10 47.63
C SER A 345 -1.06 -11.37 46.13
N PHE A 346 -0.25 -12.36 45.74
CA PHE A 346 -0.27 -12.96 44.42
C PHE A 346 -1.68 -13.54 44.19
N ASP A 347 -2.44 -12.95 43.27
CA ASP A 347 -3.74 -13.45 42.83
C ASP A 347 -3.55 -14.80 42.11
N GLU A 348 -3.60 -15.92 42.85
CA GLU A 348 -3.60 -17.30 42.31
C GLU A 348 -4.73 -17.54 41.28
N GLU A 349 -5.77 -16.69 41.29
CA GLU A 349 -6.93 -16.78 40.39
C GLU A 349 -6.60 -16.36 38.93
N GLY A 350 -5.58 -15.52 38.73
CA GLY A 350 -5.17 -15.07 37.38
C GLY A 350 -4.35 -16.10 36.59
N ASP A 351 -3.61 -16.96 37.29
CA ASP A 351 -2.82 -18.02 36.67
C ASP A 351 -3.70 -19.20 36.22
N GLU A 352 -4.78 -19.50 36.95
CA GLU A 352 -5.77 -20.52 36.55
C GLU A 352 -6.52 -20.12 35.26
N GLU A 353 -6.92 -18.85 35.12
CA GLU A 353 -7.60 -18.37 33.91
C GLU A 353 -6.67 -18.39 32.68
N LEU A 354 -5.37 -18.13 32.87
CA LEU A 354 -4.37 -18.18 31.81
C LEU A 354 -4.13 -19.62 31.33
N GLU A 355 -4.13 -20.59 32.25
CA GLU A 355 -3.97 -22.01 31.92
C GLU A 355 -5.21 -22.55 31.17
N GLU A 356 -6.43 -22.19 31.61
CA GLU A 356 -7.68 -22.54 30.90
C GLU A 356 -7.70 -21.99 29.46
N ALA A 357 -7.28 -20.74 29.27
CA ALA A 357 -7.17 -20.13 27.94
C ALA A 357 -6.19 -20.89 27.03
N TYR A 358 -5.10 -21.44 27.59
CA TYR A 358 -4.14 -22.24 26.85
C TYR A 358 -4.70 -23.61 26.45
N GLU A 359 -5.48 -24.24 27.34
CA GLU A 359 -6.17 -25.50 27.07
C GLU A 359 -7.22 -25.36 25.96
N VAL A 360 -8.03 -24.30 26.01
CA VAL A 360 -9.03 -24.00 24.98
C VAL A 360 -8.35 -23.81 23.62
N GLN A 361 -7.22 -23.10 23.56
CA GLN A 361 -6.48 -22.93 22.30
C GLN A 361 -5.92 -24.27 21.77
N LYS A 362 -5.46 -25.15 22.65
CA LYS A 362 -4.94 -26.47 22.29
C LYS A 362 -6.04 -27.40 21.79
N GLN A 363 -7.21 -27.37 22.42
CA GLN A 363 -8.40 -28.12 21.99
C GLN A 363 -8.89 -27.64 20.62
N ALA A 364 -8.98 -26.32 20.40
CA ALA A 364 -9.36 -25.74 19.11
C ALA A 364 -8.40 -26.15 17.97
N LYS A 365 -7.08 -26.17 18.23
CA LYS A 365 -6.08 -26.65 17.26
C LYS A 365 -6.26 -28.14 16.95
N HIS A 366 -6.60 -28.96 17.94
CA HIS A 366 -6.82 -30.39 17.74
C HIS A 366 -8.11 -30.66 16.94
N GLU A 367 -9.18 -29.93 17.23
CA GLU A 367 -10.45 -30.04 16.51
C GLU A 367 -10.31 -29.60 15.05
N ALA A 368 -9.63 -28.48 14.79
CA ALA A 368 -9.34 -28.02 13.43
C ALA A 368 -8.53 -29.07 12.64
N LYS A 369 -7.56 -29.74 13.28
CA LYS A 369 -6.78 -30.81 12.65
C LYS A 369 -7.64 -32.05 12.35
N ARG A 370 -8.60 -32.38 13.22
CA ARG A 370 -9.56 -33.48 13.01
C ARG A 370 -10.54 -33.15 11.89
N ALA A 371 -11.06 -31.93 11.85
CA ALA A 371 -11.94 -31.43 10.78
C ALA A 371 -11.23 -31.47 9.42
N TYR A 372 -9.96 -31.04 9.35
CA TYR A 372 -9.17 -31.09 8.13
C TYR A 372 -8.94 -32.52 7.62
N ARG A 373 -8.69 -33.48 8.52
CA ARG A 373 -8.59 -34.90 8.15
C ARG A 373 -9.91 -35.45 7.60
N SER A 374 -11.02 -35.15 8.28
CA SER A 374 -12.37 -35.55 7.83
C SER A 374 -12.71 -34.98 6.44
N TYR A 375 -12.41 -33.69 6.22
CA TYR A 375 -12.60 -33.04 4.93
C TYR A 375 -11.78 -33.71 3.82
N ARG A 376 -10.50 -34.01 4.08
CA ARG A 376 -9.63 -34.68 3.12
C ARG A 376 -10.11 -36.10 2.77
N ASP A 377 -10.68 -36.81 3.74
CA ASP A 377 -11.26 -38.14 3.51
C ASP A 377 -12.57 -38.05 2.71
N GLN A 378 -13.38 -37.01 2.92
CA GLN A 378 -14.56 -36.74 2.09
C GLN A 378 -14.17 -36.39 0.65
N GLU A 379 -13.11 -35.59 0.46
CA GLU A 379 -12.57 -35.25 -0.86
C GLU A 379 -12.09 -36.51 -1.61
N ARG A 380 -11.38 -37.41 -0.92
CA ARG A 380 -10.95 -38.70 -1.48
C ARG A 380 -12.14 -39.61 -1.83
N LYS A 381 -13.21 -39.62 -1.03
CA LYS A 381 -14.43 -40.39 -1.32
C LYS A 381 -15.29 -39.79 -2.44
N ALA A 382 -15.24 -38.47 -2.66
CA ALA A 382 -15.96 -37.78 -3.73
C ALA A 382 -15.26 -37.90 -5.10
N ALA A 383 -13.91 -38.00 -5.12
CA ALA A 383 -13.11 -38.14 -6.34
C ALA A 383 -13.49 -39.32 -7.27
N PRO A 384 -13.79 -40.55 -6.81
CA PRO A 384 -14.10 -41.67 -7.71
C PRO A 384 -15.44 -41.54 -8.45
N HIS A 385 -16.40 -40.77 -7.94
CA HIS A 385 -17.71 -40.61 -8.59
C HIS A 385 -17.72 -39.55 -9.72
N ALA A 386 -16.77 -38.61 -9.74
CA ALA A 386 -16.66 -37.61 -10.79
C ALA A 386 -16.02 -38.15 -12.08
N SER A 387 -15.15 -39.16 -11.97
CA SER A 387 -14.47 -39.74 -13.13
C SER A 387 -15.34 -40.76 -13.90
N GLY A 388 -16.21 -41.50 -13.19
CA GLY A 388 -17.11 -42.49 -13.83
C GLY A 388 -18.29 -41.87 -14.60
N ARG A 389 -18.75 -40.66 -14.24
CA ARG A 389 -19.89 -40.01 -14.90
C ARG A 389 -19.59 -39.42 -16.27
N LEU A 390 -18.31 -39.13 -16.57
CA LEU A 390 -17.88 -38.64 -17.88
C LEU A 390 -17.67 -39.78 -18.89
N ALA A 391 -17.41 -41.01 -18.44
CA ALA A 391 -17.26 -42.16 -19.33
C ALA A 391 -18.61 -42.69 -19.84
N ALA A 392 -19.66 -42.68 -19.00
CA ALA A 392 -20.98 -43.19 -19.39
C ALA A 392 -21.73 -42.28 -20.40
N GLN A 393 -21.40 -40.98 -20.46
CA GLN A 393 -22.03 -40.05 -21.40
C GLN A 393 -21.46 -40.13 -22.83
N ARG A 394 -20.34 -40.85 -23.04
CA ARG A 394 -19.70 -40.99 -24.35
C ARG A 394 -20.14 -42.23 -25.12
N VAL A 395 -20.80 -43.18 -24.47
CA VAL A 395 -21.23 -44.46 -25.07
C VAL A 395 -22.71 -44.44 -25.50
N SER A 396 -23.48 -43.41 -25.14
CA SER A 396 -24.87 -43.24 -25.62
C SER A 396 -25.01 -42.27 -26.80
N SER A 397 -23.91 -41.96 -27.49
CA SER A 397 -23.87 -41.07 -28.66
C SER A 397 -23.26 -41.72 -29.91
N GLU A 398 -23.06 -43.04 -29.89
CA GLU A 398 -22.84 -43.90 -31.07
C GLU A 398 -24.03 -44.85 -31.17
#